data_AF-A0A848FRA8-F1
#
_entry.id   AF-A0A848FRA8-F1
#
_cell.length_a   1.000
_cell.length_b   1.000
_cell.length_c   1.000
_cell.angle_alpha   90.00
_cell.angle_beta   90.00
_cell.angle_gamma   90.00
#
_symmetry.space_group_name_H-M   'P 1'
#
loop_
_entity.id
_entity.type
_entity.pdbx_description
1 polymer ?
#
loop_
_entity_poly.entity_id
_entity_poly.type
_entity_poly.pdbx_seq_one_letter_code
_entity_poly.pdbx_strand_id
1 'polypeptide(L)'
;MISDEIRKKLQNVVGGTILEGQADHCTTIRNLLCESFGANPTVKKEFQNRSILKEEQAGFLKTYAENNGLWLPSLPEGSLYLTRGGESEIYLAPDHRHVIKVNDAVYYATWAGISIAW
;
A
#
# COMPACT_ATOMS: atom_id res chain seq x y z
N MET A 1 -4.94 1.54 26.50
CA MET A 1 -6.17 1.01 25.88
C MET A 1 -6.28 1.61 24.49
N ILE A 2 -6.35 0.79 23.44
CA ILE A 2 -6.64 1.27 22.09
C ILE A 2 -8.10 1.71 22.05
N SER A 3 -8.37 2.91 21.53
CA SER A 3 -9.74 3.42 21.40
C SER A 3 -10.55 2.58 20.42
N ASP A 4 -11.87 2.52 20.63
CA ASP A 4 -12.76 1.74 19.76
C ASP A 4 -12.73 2.21 18.31
N GLU A 5 -12.51 3.50 18.06
CA GLU A 5 -12.29 4.03 16.71
C GLU A 5 -11.03 3.46 16.04
N ILE A 6 -9.91 3.41 16.75
CA ILE A 6 -8.66 2.86 16.21
C ILE A 6 -8.82 1.35 15.94
N ARG A 7 -9.50 0.63 16.83
CA ARG A 7 -9.82 -0.80 16.64
C ARG A 7 -10.67 -1.01 15.39
N LYS A 8 -11.69 -0.19 15.19
CA LYS A 8 -12.60 -0.29 14.05
C LYS A 8 -11.91 0.05 12.73
N LYS A 9 -11.01 1.04 12.73
CA LYS A 9 -10.13 1.33 11.59
C LYS A 9 -9.24 0.14 11.23
N LEU A 10 -8.58 -0.47 12.22
CA LEU A 10 -7.75 -1.64 12.01
C LEU A 10 -8.55 -2.83 11.44
N GLN A 11 -9.77 -3.05 11.93
CA GLN A 11 -10.65 -4.11 11.42
C GLN A 11 -11.07 -3.86 9.96
N ASN A 12 -11.37 -2.62 9.58
CA ASN A 12 -11.73 -2.27 8.20
C ASN A 12 -10.54 -2.37 7.23
N VAL A 13 -9.32 -2.11 7.72
CA VAL A 13 -8.07 -2.35 6.98
C VAL A 13 -7.87 -3.85 6.72
N VAL A 14 -8.03 -4.68 7.76
CA VAL A 14 -7.86 -6.14 7.65
C VAL A 14 -8.98 -6.80 6.83
N GLY A 15 -10.21 -6.30 6.93
CA GLY A 15 -11.40 -6.89 6.31
C GLY A 15 -11.69 -6.47 4.87
N GLY A 16 -10.89 -5.58 4.28
CA GLY A 16 -11.10 -5.15 2.89
C GLY A 16 -12.38 -4.32 2.66
N THR A 17 -12.99 -3.76 3.71
CA THR A 17 -14.22 -2.95 3.60
C THR A 17 -13.92 -1.55 3.06
N ILE A 18 -14.59 -1.14 1.97
CA ILE A 18 -14.45 0.19 1.37
C ILE A 18 -14.78 1.25 2.43
N LEU A 19 -13.81 2.11 2.74
CA LEU A 19 -13.99 3.22 3.68
C LEU A 19 -14.54 4.43 2.92
N GLU A 20 -15.86 4.59 2.89
CA GLU A 20 -16.48 5.84 2.43
C GLU A 20 -16.16 6.96 3.44
N GLY A 21 -15.53 8.04 2.96
CA GLY A 21 -15.35 9.28 3.73
C GLY A 21 -13.93 9.59 4.25
N GLN A 22 -12.94 8.71 4.07
CA GLN A 22 -11.52 9.08 4.28
C GLN A 22 -10.82 9.34 2.94
N ALA A 23 -10.54 10.62 2.66
CA ALA A 23 -9.75 11.08 1.52
C ALA A 23 -8.24 10.97 1.79
N ASP A 24 -7.77 9.84 2.34
CA ASP A 24 -6.33 9.55 2.37
C ASP A 24 -5.92 8.73 1.14
N HIS A 25 -4.74 9.03 0.59
CA HIS A 25 -4.25 8.41 -0.64
C HIS A 25 -4.19 6.88 -0.54
N CYS A 26 -3.96 6.34 0.66
CA CYS A 26 -3.91 4.91 0.93
C CYS A 26 -5.26 4.25 0.64
N THR A 27 -6.34 4.83 1.16
CA THR A 27 -7.70 4.35 0.99
C THR A 27 -8.16 4.50 -0.46
N THR A 28 -7.84 5.63 -1.11
CA THR A 28 -8.14 5.86 -2.53
C THR A 28 -7.48 4.81 -3.42
N ILE A 29 -6.19 4.55 -3.22
CA ILE A 29 -5.45 3.58 -4.03
C ILE A 29 -5.95 2.16 -3.78
N ARG A 30 -6.27 1.80 -2.53
CA ARG A 30 -6.83 0.49 -2.21
C ARG A 30 -8.17 0.27 -2.92
N ASN A 31 -9.08 1.24 -2.82
CA ASN A 31 -10.39 1.16 -3.47
C ASN A 31 -10.23 1.07 -4.98
N LEU A 32 -9.34 1.88 -5.57
CA LEU A 32 -9.03 1.85 -7.00
C LEU A 32 -8.52 0.48 -7.46
N LEU A 33 -7.65 -0.17 -6.69
CA LEU A 33 -7.18 -1.53 -6.97
C LEU A 33 -8.30 -2.56 -6.87
N CYS A 34 -9.14 -2.48 -5.84
CA CYS A 34 -10.28 -3.39 -5.67
C CYS A 34 -11.32 -3.24 -6.80
N GLU A 35 -11.58 -2.02 -7.25
CA GLU A 35 -12.49 -1.72 -8.37
C GLU A 35 -11.91 -2.17 -9.71
N SER A 36 -10.62 -1.93 -9.95
CA SER A 36 -9.99 -2.19 -11.25
C SER A 36 -9.71 -3.67 -11.49
N PHE A 37 -9.48 -4.46 -10.43
CA PHE A 37 -9.07 -5.87 -10.54
C PHE A 37 -10.04 -6.88 -9.89
N GLY A 38 -11.10 -6.40 -9.22
CA GLY A 38 -12.13 -7.23 -8.59
C GLY A 38 -11.69 -7.91 -7.28
N ALA A 39 -12.58 -7.92 -6.29
CA ALA A 39 -12.38 -8.67 -5.03
C ALA A 39 -12.81 -10.14 -5.21
N ASN A 40 -12.04 -10.98 -5.90
CA ASN A 40 -12.40 -12.39 -6.04
C ASN A 40 -11.73 -13.25 -4.93
N PRO A 41 -12.48 -13.82 -3.96
CA PRO A 41 -11.88 -14.52 -2.81
C PRO A 41 -11.45 -15.97 -3.13
N THR A 42 -11.62 -16.46 -4.36
CA THR A 42 -11.56 -17.90 -4.61
C THR A 42 -10.29 -18.30 -5.34
N VAL A 43 -9.17 -18.38 -4.63
CA VAL A 43 -7.92 -18.88 -5.22
C VAL A 43 -7.58 -20.27 -4.70
N LYS A 44 -7.87 -21.27 -5.52
CA LYS A 44 -7.28 -22.61 -5.40
C LYS A 44 -6.59 -23.10 -6.69
N LYS A 45 -6.27 -22.22 -7.65
CA LYS A 45 -5.69 -22.65 -8.93
C LYS A 45 -4.76 -21.65 -9.64
N GLU A 46 -4.01 -20.79 -8.94
CA GLU A 46 -3.42 -19.61 -9.63
C GLU A 46 -2.09 -19.14 -9.03
N PHE A 47 -0.95 -19.75 -9.38
CA PHE A 47 0.35 -19.15 -9.04
C PHE A 47 0.87 -18.26 -10.19
N GLN A 48 0.80 -18.73 -11.44
CA GLN A 48 1.18 -17.90 -12.61
C GLN A 48 0.25 -16.71 -12.84
N ASN A 49 -1.08 -16.91 -12.71
CA ASN A 49 -2.04 -15.80 -12.82
C ASN A 49 -1.82 -14.72 -11.74
N ARG A 50 -1.33 -15.09 -10.55
CA ARG A 50 -1.03 -14.13 -9.48
C ARG A 50 0.20 -13.28 -9.76
N SER A 51 1.26 -13.86 -10.33
CA SER A 51 2.45 -13.08 -10.72
C SER A 51 2.10 -12.07 -11.82
N ILE A 52 1.35 -12.50 -12.84
CA ILE A 52 0.85 -11.62 -13.92
C ILE A 52 -0.02 -10.51 -13.34
N LEU A 53 -0.98 -10.84 -12.48
CA LEU A 53 -1.86 -9.87 -11.83
C LEU A 53 -1.08 -8.85 -11.00
N LYS A 54 -0.04 -9.27 -10.28
CA LYS A 54 0.80 -8.37 -9.47
C LYS A 54 1.62 -7.40 -10.34
N GLU A 55 2.11 -7.86 -11.48
CA GLU A 55 2.81 -7.02 -12.46
C GLU A 55 1.86 -5.99 -13.10
N GLU A 56 0.65 -6.41 -13.49
CA GLU A 56 -0.38 -5.51 -14.02
C GLU A 56 -0.78 -4.44 -12.99
N GLN A 57 -1.01 -4.84 -11.73
CA GLN A 57 -1.27 -3.93 -10.63
C GLN A 57 -0.12 -2.96 -10.39
N ALA A 58 1.14 -3.41 -10.46
CA ALA A 58 2.30 -2.54 -10.31
C ALA A 58 2.37 -1.49 -11.44
N GLY A 59 2.14 -1.90 -12.69
CA GLY A 59 2.10 -0.99 -13.84
C GLY A 59 0.97 0.03 -13.73
N PHE A 60 -0.21 -0.40 -13.29
CA PHE A 60 -1.34 0.46 -13.04
C PHE A 60 -1.05 1.49 -11.94
N LEU A 61 -0.52 1.05 -10.79
CA LEU A 61 -0.16 1.92 -9.68
C LEU A 61 0.91 2.94 -10.06
N LYS A 62 1.93 2.52 -10.82
CA LYS A 62 2.96 3.43 -11.33
C LYS A 62 2.35 4.51 -12.21
N THR A 63 1.53 4.12 -13.18
CA THR A 63 0.85 5.06 -14.08
C THR A 63 -0.03 6.04 -13.30
N TYR A 64 -0.79 5.53 -12.33
CA TYR A 64 -1.62 6.37 -11.47
C TYR A 64 -0.77 7.34 -10.64
N ALA A 65 0.32 6.87 -10.03
CA ALA A 65 1.19 7.69 -9.21
C ALA A 65 1.88 8.79 -10.04
N GLU A 66 2.35 8.48 -11.25
CA GLU A 66 2.93 9.46 -12.18
C GLU A 66 1.90 10.52 -12.57
N ASN A 67 0.70 10.11 -12.97
CA ASN A 67 -0.38 11.02 -13.38
C ASN A 67 -0.88 11.95 -12.27
N ASN A 68 -0.74 11.54 -11.00
CA ASN A 68 -1.20 12.30 -9.84
C ASN A 68 -0.05 12.97 -9.06
N GLY A 69 1.18 12.92 -9.55
CA GLY A 69 2.33 13.53 -8.88
C GLY A 69 2.71 12.85 -7.54
N LEU A 70 2.36 11.58 -7.37
CA LEU A 70 2.66 10.76 -6.19
C LEU A 70 3.92 9.90 -6.37
N TRP A 71 4.49 9.85 -7.58
CA TRP A 71 5.67 9.04 -7.88
C TRP A 71 6.94 9.70 -7.35
N LEU A 72 7.60 9.06 -6.38
CA LEU A 72 8.88 9.48 -5.83
C LEU A 72 10.01 8.61 -6.43
N PRO A 73 10.90 9.17 -7.29
CA PRO A 73 11.97 8.39 -7.92
C PRO A 73 13.12 8.04 -6.94
N SER A 74 13.22 8.78 -5.83
CA SER A 74 14.19 8.56 -4.77
C SER A 74 13.62 9.04 -3.44
N LEU A 75 14.24 8.64 -2.34
CA LEU A 75 13.95 9.20 -1.03
C LEU A 75 14.16 10.73 -1.04
N PRO A 76 13.32 11.51 -0.33
CA PRO A 76 13.53 12.94 -0.16
C PRO A 76 14.89 13.23 0.51
N GLU A 77 15.55 14.30 0.06
CA GLU A 77 16.81 14.76 0.66
C GLU A 77 16.60 15.11 2.15
N GLY A 78 17.52 14.68 3.00
CA GLY A 78 17.40 14.83 4.46
C GLY A 78 16.63 13.72 5.16
N SER A 79 16.17 12.69 4.44
CA SER A 79 15.59 11.49 5.06
C SER A 79 16.66 10.74 5.87
N LEU A 80 16.35 10.37 7.12
CA LEU A 80 17.29 9.72 8.03
C LEU A 80 16.93 8.25 8.21
N TYR A 81 17.87 7.35 7.97
CA TYR A 81 17.66 5.92 8.23
C TYR A 81 17.39 5.67 9.72
N LEU A 82 16.34 4.90 10.02
CA LEU A 82 15.98 4.49 11.38
C LEU A 82 16.28 3.02 11.63
N THR A 83 15.75 2.15 10.76
CA THR A 83 15.88 0.69 10.95
C THR A 83 15.53 -0.08 9.68
N ARG A 84 15.82 -1.38 9.70
CA ARG A 84 15.53 -2.33 8.63
C ARG A 84 15.01 -3.64 9.22
N GLY A 85 13.95 -4.15 8.61
CA GLY A 85 13.47 -5.53 8.78
C GLY A 85 13.84 -6.39 7.58
N GLY A 86 13.30 -7.62 7.52
CA GLY A 86 13.58 -8.55 6.42
C GLY A 86 13.23 -8.01 5.02
N GLU A 87 12.17 -7.19 4.93
CA GLU A 87 11.57 -6.75 3.65
C GLU A 87 11.40 -5.24 3.54
N SER A 88 11.78 -4.50 4.58
CA SER A 88 11.48 -3.07 4.61
C SER A 88 12.53 -2.27 5.35
N GLU A 89 12.79 -1.09 4.82
CA GLU A 89 13.62 -0.07 5.44
C GLU A 89 12.73 1.09 5.86
N ILE A 90 13.04 1.68 7.02
CA ILE A 90 12.27 2.76 7.63
C ILE A 90 13.18 3.97 7.76
N TYR A 91 12.69 5.09 7.28
CA TYR A 91 13.37 6.37 7.32
C TYR A 91 12.49 7.40 8.05
N LEU A 92 13.10 8.32 8.77
CA LEU A 92 12.44 9.53 9.25
C LEU A 92 12.43 10.55 8.11
N ALA A 93 11.26 11.11 7.80
CA ALA A 93 11.11 12.13 6.78
C ALA A 93 11.85 13.42 7.18
N PRO A 94 12.20 14.29 6.21
CA PRO A 94 12.91 15.54 6.48
C PRO A 94 12.18 16.49 7.43
N ASP A 95 10.87 16.36 7.55
CA ASP A 95 10.06 17.16 8.46
C ASP A 95 10.08 16.68 9.92
N HIS A 96 10.78 15.57 10.18
CA HIS A 96 10.93 14.92 11.49
C HIS A 96 9.61 14.53 12.19
N ARG A 97 8.50 14.47 11.45
CA ARG A 97 7.18 14.09 11.97
C ARG A 97 6.65 12.81 11.34
N HIS A 98 7.03 12.54 10.09
CA HIS A 98 6.56 11.38 9.34
C HIS A 98 7.66 10.34 9.18
N VAL A 99 7.24 9.09 8.93
CA VAL A 99 8.15 7.99 8.58
C VAL A 99 7.87 7.51 7.17
N ILE A 100 8.93 7.23 6.43
CA ILE A 100 8.87 6.68 5.08
C ILE A 100 9.25 5.20 5.19
N LYS A 101 8.37 4.33 4.71
CA LYS A 101 8.63 2.89 4.64
C LYS A 101 8.87 2.49 3.20
N VAL A 102 10.08 2.02 2.91
CA VAL A 102 10.43 1.41 1.63
C VAL A 102 10.25 -0.10 1.76
N ASN A 103 9.51 -0.73 0.84
CA ASN A 103 9.26 -2.16 0.85
C ASN A 103 9.41 -2.73 -0.56
N ASP A 104 10.10 -3.87 -0.70
CA ASP A 104 10.31 -4.55 -1.98
C ASP A 104 9.06 -5.29 -2.49
N ALA A 105 8.03 -5.35 -1.65
CA ALA A 105 6.78 -6.06 -1.83
C ALA A 105 6.93 -7.52 -2.26
N VAL A 106 8.09 -8.16 -2.10
CA VAL A 106 8.40 -9.44 -2.78
C VAL A 106 7.51 -10.59 -2.29
N TYR A 107 7.07 -10.55 -1.03
CA TYR A 107 6.22 -11.59 -0.43
C TYR A 107 4.72 -11.38 -0.61
N TYR A 108 4.28 -10.23 -1.15
CA TYR A 108 2.86 -10.01 -1.42
C TYR A 108 2.45 -10.69 -2.71
N ALA A 109 1.36 -11.46 -2.67
CA ALA A 109 0.78 -12.08 -3.86
C ALA A 109 0.04 -11.07 -4.75
N THR A 110 -0.45 -9.97 -4.17
CA THR A 110 -1.15 -8.87 -4.86
C THR A 110 -0.89 -7.56 -4.11
N TRP A 111 -1.05 -6.42 -4.79
CA TRP A 111 -0.91 -5.09 -4.16
C TRP A 111 -2.14 -4.69 -3.31
N ALA A 112 -3.25 -5.42 -3.42
CA ALA A 112 -4.48 -5.14 -2.66
C ALA A 112 -4.33 -5.31 -1.13
N GLY A 113 -3.36 -6.11 -0.68
CA GLY A 113 -3.06 -6.32 0.74
C GLY A 113 -2.13 -5.28 1.36
N ILE A 114 -1.59 -4.35 0.56
CA ILE A 114 -0.67 -3.33 1.07
C ILE A 114 -1.49 -2.11 1.50
N SER A 115 -1.40 -1.77 2.78
CA SER A 115 -1.71 -0.41 3.23
C SER A 115 -0.56 0.48 2.77
N ILE A 116 -0.69 1.08 1.59
CA ILE A 116 0.34 1.93 0.99
C ILE A 116 0.28 3.28 1.70
N ALA A 117 1.06 3.46 2.77
CA ALA A 117 1.36 4.78 3.31
C ALA A 117 2.44 5.41 2.40
N TRP A 118 2.08 6.50 1.71
CA TRP A 118 3.05 7.37 1.05
C TRP A 118 3.63 8.36 2.05
#